data_AF-A0A9E6DKM2-F1
#
_entry.id   AF-A0A9E6DKM2-F1
#
_cell.length_a   1.000
_cell.length_b   1.000
_cell.length_c   1.000
_cell.angle_alpha   90.00
_cell.angle_beta   90.00
_cell.angle_gamma   90.00
#
_symmetry.space_group_name_H-M   'P 1'
#
loop_
_entity.id
_entity.type
_entity.pdbx_description
1 polymer ?
#
loop_
_entity_poly.entity_id
_entity_poly.type
_entity_poly.pdbx_seq_one_letter_code
_entity_poly.pdbx_strand_id
1 'polypeptide(L)'
;MWGARLARYCARRYRVWVSPERVWLHHASAVPEILPSQCACCGLPASQVSAEGDSGWQRLVPYCDYCLGHASRPATRQLGAWLASTLLAVTASATFPLIWPWSSWAIQLIVVLLLTVTPVGLERWWPPSRAKGHVAAKALWLGSDGLVRLPTRAVANGWLPAGRTGQPRREPGRRRDGRGVIFPLALAALLLPVFHRLHHPPLRVLNLSREVLSLEVDGRSMGTLQPSSSESVSAGLHLRLPSGSRQLLVRNQQGAVLAETRAELLSGAHHLYAPLSPHQCFWIEQMSYGRAKHPKAAMNRALGGHTRFWVLPDSIDIWFAPLPQEVADGMSSGGVVSALRHALCVDVPELTR
;
A
#
# COMPACT_ATOMS: atom_id res chain seq x y z
N MET A 1 -26.09 -16.63 28.03
CA MET A 1 -25.52 -17.10 29.33
C MET A 1 -24.04 -17.54 29.29
N TRP A 2 -23.26 -17.23 28.23
CA TRP A 2 -21.84 -17.63 28.13
C TRP A 2 -20.83 -16.53 28.55
N GLY A 3 -21.23 -15.25 28.57
CA GLY A 3 -20.33 -14.13 28.92
C GLY A 3 -19.92 -14.06 30.39
N ALA A 4 -20.80 -14.45 31.33
CA ALA A 4 -20.53 -14.35 32.77
C ALA A 4 -19.63 -15.48 33.32
N ARG A 5 -19.46 -16.60 32.57
CA ARG A 5 -18.56 -17.70 32.95
C ARG A 5 -17.13 -17.46 32.46
N LEU A 6 -16.92 -16.80 31.31
CA LEU A 6 -15.58 -16.39 30.86
C LEU A 6 -14.96 -15.30 31.76
N ALA A 7 -15.75 -14.34 32.24
CA ALA A 7 -15.27 -13.33 33.19
C ALA A 7 -14.79 -13.93 34.53
N ARG A 8 -15.46 -15.00 35.02
CA ARG A 8 -15.05 -15.70 36.25
C ARG A 8 -13.86 -16.64 36.06
N TYR A 9 -13.66 -17.20 34.86
CA TYR A 9 -12.50 -18.02 34.55
C TYR A 9 -11.22 -17.17 34.43
N CYS A 10 -11.32 -15.95 33.90
CA CYS A 10 -10.22 -14.98 33.91
C CYS A 10 -9.89 -14.45 35.31
N ALA A 11 -10.89 -14.29 36.20
CA ALA A 11 -10.66 -13.77 37.56
C ALA A 11 -9.99 -14.78 38.51
N ARG A 12 -10.17 -16.10 38.32
CA ARG A 12 -9.63 -17.13 39.23
C ARG A 12 -8.19 -17.56 38.95
N ARG A 13 -7.62 -17.24 37.78
CA ARG A 13 -6.21 -17.59 37.44
C ARG A 13 -5.19 -16.51 37.85
N TYR A 14 -5.67 -15.41 38.45
CA TYR A 14 -4.84 -14.34 39.04
C TYR A 14 -5.03 -14.24 40.56
N ARG A 15 -4.88 -15.35 41.31
CA ARG A 15 -4.34 -15.23 42.67
C ARG A 15 -2.82 -15.17 42.54
N VAL A 16 -2.33 -14.01 42.10
CA VAL A 16 -0.91 -13.70 42.24
C VAL A 16 -0.79 -12.94 43.56
N TRP A 17 -0.10 -13.56 44.51
CA TRP A 17 0.51 -12.84 45.63
C TRP A 17 1.38 -11.73 45.06
N VAL A 18 0.95 -10.48 45.21
CA VAL A 18 1.74 -9.30 44.83
C VAL A 18 1.57 -8.27 45.94
N SER A 19 2.41 -8.38 46.98
CA SER A 19 2.90 -7.21 47.68
C SER A 19 4.41 -7.09 47.45
N PRO A 20 4.84 -6.33 46.42
CA PRO A 20 6.15 -5.74 46.40
C PRO A 20 5.95 -4.23 46.30
N GLU A 21 6.15 -3.54 47.42
CA GLU A 21 6.27 -2.10 47.48
C GLU A 21 7.40 -1.65 46.53
N ARG A 22 7.11 -0.79 45.54
CA ARG A 22 8.10 -0.27 44.56
C ARG A 22 8.67 1.06 45.03
N VAL A 23 9.97 1.28 44.79
CA VAL A 23 10.74 2.47 45.22
C VAL A 23 11.00 3.41 44.04
N TRP A 24 11.19 4.71 44.30
CA TRP A 24 11.19 5.81 43.31
C TRP A 24 12.39 6.78 43.49
N LEU A 25 12.87 7.41 42.41
CA LEU A 25 14.03 8.33 42.42
C LEU A 25 13.79 9.66 41.72
N HIS A 26 14.06 10.80 42.37
CA HIS A 26 14.10 12.11 41.72
C HIS A 26 15.44 12.37 41.02
N HIS A 27 15.38 13.10 39.89
CA HIS A 27 16.50 13.53 39.06
C HIS A 27 17.71 14.02 39.87
N ALA A 28 18.81 13.27 39.82
CA ALA A 28 20.15 13.76 40.12
C ALA A 28 20.97 13.69 38.83
N SER A 29 21.52 14.82 38.43
CA SER A 29 22.28 15.09 37.21
C SER A 29 23.70 14.53 37.22
N ALA A 30 23.87 13.28 37.66
CA ALA A 30 25.11 12.55 37.51
C ALA A 30 24.77 11.05 37.45
N VAL A 31 25.01 10.42 36.31
CA VAL A 31 25.06 8.95 36.24
C VAL A 31 26.22 8.54 37.16
N PRO A 32 26.00 7.72 38.20
CA PRO A 32 27.14 7.16 38.91
C PRO A 32 27.98 6.38 37.91
N GLU A 33 29.27 6.68 37.85
CA GLU A 33 30.28 6.09 36.94
C GLU A 33 30.39 4.56 37.08
N ILE A 34 29.79 4.00 38.14
CA ILE A 34 29.79 2.58 38.48
C ILE A 34 28.37 2.03 38.34
N LEU A 35 28.15 1.23 37.29
CA LEU A 35 26.94 0.43 37.13
C LEU A 35 26.93 -0.69 38.19
N PRO A 36 25.79 -0.97 38.83
CA PRO A 36 25.70 -2.07 39.79
C PRO A 36 25.97 -3.41 39.10
N SER A 37 26.70 -4.30 39.77
CA SER A 37 27.05 -5.63 39.24
C SER A 37 25.87 -6.62 39.19
N GLN A 38 24.68 -6.19 39.62
CA GLN A 38 23.48 -7.02 39.73
C GLN A 38 22.45 -6.68 38.65
N CYS A 39 21.81 -7.71 38.12
CA CYS A 39 20.73 -7.65 37.13
C CYS A 39 19.53 -6.89 37.70
N ALA A 40 19.09 -5.86 36.97
CA ALA A 40 17.97 -5.01 37.36
C ALA A 40 16.63 -5.76 37.51
N CYS A 41 16.49 -6.94 36.89
CA CYS A 41 15.24 -7.72 36.88
C CYS A 41 15.17 -8.74 38.02
N CYS A 42 16.24 -9.52 38.24
CA CYS A 42 16.23 -10.66 39.17
C CYS A 42 17.25 -10.58 40.31
N GLY A 43 18.17 -9.59 40.30
CA GLY A 43 19.23 -9.43 41.30
C GLY A 43 20.43 -10.37 41.16
N LEU A 44 20.42 -11.33 40.22
CA LEU A 44 21.60 -12.15 39.89
C LEU A 44 22.74 -11.31 39.31
N PRO A 45 24.00 -11.79 39.29
CA PRO A 45 25.10 -11.10 38.62
C PRO A 45 24.73 -10.72 37.17
N ALA A 46 24.98 -9.47 36.80
CA ALA A 46 24.75 -8.98 35.45
C ALA A 46 25.87 -9.45 34.52
N SER A 47 25.50 -9.92 33.33
CA SER A 47 26.43 -10.33 32.27
C SER A 47 26.45 -9.33 31.11
N GLN A 48 25.39 -8.54 30.95
CA GLN A 48 25.22 -7.60 29.86
C GLN A 48 24.65 -6.27 30.35
N VAL A 49 24.84 -5.23 29.56
CA VAL A 49 24.29 -3.89 29.81
C VAL A 49 23.49 -3.47 28.58
N SER A 50 22.23 -3.07 28.78
CA SER A 50 21.37 -2.57 27.71
C SER A 50 21.10 -1.09 27.90
N ALA A 51 21.18 -0.31 26.82
CA ALA A 51 20.68 1.05 26.82
C ALA A 51 19.14 1.01 26.83
N GLU A 52 18.53 1.52 27.90
CA GLU A 52 17.09 1.72 28.02
C GLU A 52 16.76 3.21 28.11
N GLY A 53 15.76 3.66 27.36
CA GLY A 53 15.22 5.01 27.46
C GLY A 53 14.41 5.40 26.23
N ASP A 54 13.79 6.58 26.29
CA ASP A 54 12.98 7.14 25.20
C ASP A 54 13.74 8.31 24.54
N SER A 55 13.40 8.61 23.28
CA SER A 55 14.09 9.55 22.39
C SER A 55 14.61 10.81 23.10
N GLY A 56 15.93 10.86 23.35
CA GLY A 56 16.63 11.96 24.02
C GLY A 56 17.35 11.58 25.31
N TRP A 57 17.02 10.43 25.93
CA TRP A 57 17.70 9.92 27.13
C TRP A 57 17.92 8.42 27.03
N GLN A 58 19.18 7.99 27.17
CA GLN A 58 19.54 6.58 27.26
C GLN A 58 20.25 6.33 28.59
N ARG A 59 19.84 5.29 29.31
CA ARG A 59 20.51 4.83 30.53
C ARG A 59 20.98 3.41 30.34
N LEU A 60 22.19 3.14 30.79
CA LEU A 60 22.74 1.80 30.81
C LEU A 60 22.10 1.03 31.98
N VAL A 61 21.44 -0.09 31.68
CA VAL A 61 20.78 -0.95 32.67
C VAL A 61 21.41 -2.35 32.62
N PRO A 62 22.04 -2.82 33.71
CA PRO A 62 22.60 -4.17 33.78
C PRO A 62 21.53 -5.27 33.82
N TYR A 63 21.73 -6.31 33.01
CA TYR A 63 20.90 -7.51 32.91
C TYR A 63 21.76 -8.78 32.93
N CYS A 64 21.18 -9.90 33.36
CA CYS A 64 21.70 -11.22 32.99
C CYS A 64 21.15 -11.63 31.62
N ASP A 65 21.84 -12.54 30.91
CA ASP A 65 21.48 -12.98 29.55
C ASP A 65 20.03 -13.43 29.43
N TYR A 66 19.55 -14.17 30.43
CA TYR A 66 18.18 -14.66 30.50
C TYR A 66 17.16 -13.52 30.59
N CYS A 67 17.40 -12.54 31.48
CA CYS A 67 16.50 -11.41 31.66
C CYS A 67 16.53 -10.44 30.47
N LEU A 68 17.69 -10.25 29.84
CA LEU A 68 17.80 -9.45 28.62
C LEU A 68 17.02 -10.09 27.47
N GLY A 69 17.14 -11.41 27.29
CA GLY A 69 16.36 -12.15 26.30
C GLY A 69 14.85 -12.03 26.50
N HIS A 70 14.37 -11.98 27.74
CA HIS A 70 12.96 -11.70 28.02
C HIS A 70 12.57 -10.25 27.77
N ALA A 71 13.44 -9.30 28.09
CA ALA A 71 13.20 -7.87 27.88
C ALA A 71 13.14 -7.50 26.39
N SER A 72 13.93 -8.17 25.54
CA SER A 72 13.99 -7.94 24.09
C SER A 72 12.86 -8.63 23.30
N ARG A 73 12.33 -9.77 23.78
CA ARG A 73 11.25 -10.54 23.12
C ARG A 73 10.08 -9.70 22.60
N PRO A 74 9.49 -8.74 23.35
CA PRO A 74 8.40 -7.92 22.85
C PRO A 74 8.83 -7.03 21.67
N ALA A 75 10.03 -6.44 21.71
CA ALA A 75 10.54 -5.62 20.61
C ALA A 75 10.80 -6.47 19.36
N THR A 76 11.41 -7.66 19.52
CA THR A 76 11.62 -8.60 18.42
C THR A 76 10.30 -9.08 17.81
N ARG A 77 9.29 -9.38 18.64
CA ARG A 77 7.95 -9.76 18.16
C ARG A 77 7.26 -8.63 17.41
N GLN A 78 7.35 -7.41 17.94
CA GLN A 78 6.78 -6.23 17.28
C GLN A 78 7.46 -5.97 15.94
N LEU A 79 8.80 -6.06 15.87
CA LEU A 79 9.55 -5.95 14.63
C LEU A 79 9.16 -7.06 13.64
N GLY A 80 9.05 -8.30 14.11
CA GLY A 80 8.62 -9.44 13.29
C GLY A 80 7.20 -9.26 12.75
N ALA A 81 6.26 -8.81 13.58
CA ALA A 81 4.89 -8.51 13.16
C ALA A 81 4.85 -7.37 12.14
N TRP A 82 5.68 -6.33 12.33
CA TRP A 82 5.80 -5.22 11.39
C TRP A 82 6.37 -5.64 10.03
N LEU A 83 7.44 -6.43 10.02
CA LEU A 83 8.02 -6.98 8.80
C LEU A 83 7.03 -7.92 8.09
N ALA A 84 6.35 -8.79 8.83
CA ALA A 84 5.33 -9.67 8.28
C ALA A 84 4.16 -8.88 7.66
N SER A 85 3.66 -7.84 8.35
CA SER A 85 2.63 -6.95 7.81
C SER A 85 3.09 -6.23 6.55
N THR A 86 4.34 -5.75 6.50
CA THR A 86 4.91 -5.06 5.35
C THR A 86 5.04 -6.01 4.14
N LEU A 87 5.57 -7.22 4.36
CA LEU A 87 5.68 -8.23 3.33
C LEU A 87 4.30 -8.63 2.79
N LEU A 88 3.32 -8.80 3.69
CA LEU A 88 1.96 -9.14 3.32
C LEU A 88 1.28 -8.01 2.54
N ALA A 89 1.49 -6.74 2.92
CA ALA A 89 1.01 -5.58 2.18
C ALA A 89 1.53 -5.58 0.74
N VAL A 90 2.85 -5.70 0.55
CA VAL A 90 3.49 -5.69 -0.78
C VAL A 90 3.01 -6.87 -1.62
N THR A 91 3.07 -8.09 -1.08
CA THR A 91 2.71 -9.30 -1.82
C THR A 91 1.23 -9.35 -2.16
N ALA A 92 0.34 -8.99 -1.23
CA ALA A 92 -1.09 -8.95 -1.48
C ALA A 92 -1.45 -7.83 -2.49
N SER A 93 -0.89 -6.62 -2.36
CA SER A 93 -1.10 -5.54 -3.33
C SER A 93 -0.71 -5.93 -4.77
N ALA A 94 0.36 -6.71 -4.94
CA ALA A 94 0.81 -7.16 -6.25
C ALA A 94 -0.03 -8.34 -6.81
N THR A 95 -0.45 -9.27 -5.94
CA THR A 95 -1.09 -10.53 -6.38
C THR A 95 -2.60 -10.45 -6.51
N PHE A 96 -3.29 -9.67 -5.68
CA PHE A 96 -4.75 -9.60 -5.71
C PHE A 96 -5.34 -9.16 -7.06
N PRO A 97 -4.77 -8.14 -7.75
CA PRO A 97 -5.23 -7.76 -9.09
C PRO A 97 -5.15 -8.90 -10.13
N LEU A 98 -4.28 -9.89 -9.92
CA LEU A 98 -4.10 -11.05 -10.81
C LEU A 98 -5.05 -12.20 -10.47
N ILE A 99 -5.20 -12.50 -9.17
CA ILE A 99 -6.03 -13.62 -8.70
C ILE A 99 -7.52 -13.30 -8.85
N TRP A 100 -7.91 -12.05 -8.59
CA TRP A 100 -9.31 -11.63 -8.66
C TRP A 100 -9.50 -10.37 -9.53
N PRO A 101 -9.25 -10.50 -10.85
CA PRO A 101 -9.13 -9.38 -11.76
C PRO A 101 -10.43 -8.60 -12.01
N TRP A 102 -11.58 -9.26 -11.83
CA TRP A 102 -12.88 -8.62 -12.04
C TRP A 102 -13.41 -7.86 -10.81
N SER A 103 -12.66 -7.88 -9.71
CA SER A 103 -13.03 -7.16 -8.49
C SER A 103 -12.67 -5.68 -8.61
N SER A 104 -13.44 -4.81 -7.97
CA SER A 104 -13.09 -3.39 -7.93
C SER A 104 -11.85 -3.17 -7.06
N TRP A 105 -11.01 -2.21 -7.44
CA TRP A 105 -9.82 -1.85 -6.66
C TRP A 105 -10.15 -1.50 -5.19
N ALA A 106 -11.34 -0.95 -4.92
CA ALA A 106 -11.79 -0.60 -3.58
C ALA A 106 -12.03 -1.84 -2.71
N ILE A 107 -12.67 -2.88 -3.26
CA ILE A 107 -12.86 -4.16 -2.54
C ILE A 107 -11.51 -4.81 -2.27
N GLN A 108 -10.63 -4.85 -3.28
CA GLN A 108 -9.28 -5.37 -3.11
C GLN A 108 -8.51 -4.59 -2.03
N LEU A 109 -8.66 -3.26 -1.97
CA LEU A 109 -8.00 -2.43 -0.96
C LEU A 109 -8.44 -2.79 0.45
N ILE A 110 -9.74 -2.95 0.68
CA ILE A 110 -10.26 -3.35 1.99
C ILE A 110 -9.68 -4.70 2.41
N VAL A 111 -9.66 -5.69 1.51
CA VAL A 111 -9.13 -7.03 1.80
C VAL A 111 -7.63 -6.97 2.10
N VAL A 112 -6.84 -6.26 1.29
CA VAL A 112 -5.39 -6.11 1.49
C VAL A 112 -5.11 -5.40 2.83
N LEU A 113 -5.85 -4.36 3.18
CA LEU A 113 -5.69 -3.67 4.46
C LEU A 113 -6.01 -4.59 5.64
N LEU A 114 -7.10 -5.37 5.57
CA LEU A 114 -7.45 -6.35 6.61
C LEU A 114 -6.35 -7.41 6.78
N LEU A 115 -5.85 -7.96 5.67
CA LEU A 115 -4.73 -8.90 5.70
C LEU A 115 -3.50 -8.27 6.35
N THR A 116 -3.14 -7.04 5.95
CA THR A 116 -1.99 -6.29 6.46
C THR A 116 -2.03 -6.07 7.98
N VAL A 117 -3.21 -5.86 8.57
CA VAL A 117 -3.35 -5.71 10.04
C VAL A 117 -3.19 -7.04 10.79
N THR A 118 -3.38 -8.18 10.12
CA THR A 118 -3.50 -9.49 10.77
C THR A 118 -2.30 -9.86 11.65
N PRO A 119 -1.02 -9.72 11.21
CA PRO A 119 0.14 -10.06 12.05
C PRO A 119 0.20 -9.24 13.35
N VAL A 120 -0.06 -7.94 13.28
CA VAL A 120 -0.08 -7.06 14.45
C VAL A 120 -1.31 -7.30 15.33
N GLY A 121 -2.46 -7.62 14.72
CA GLY A 121 -3.67 -8.02 15.43
C GLY A 121 -3.46 -9.30 16.24
N LEU A 122 -2.83 -10.32 15.64
CA LEU A 122 -2.46 -11.57 16.28
C LEU A 122 -1.50 -11.35 17.45
N GLU A 123 -0.49 -10.49 17.30
CA GLU A 123 0.42 -10.13 18.40
C GLU A 123 -0.35 -9.53 19.60
N ARG A 124 -1.39 -8.73 19.33
CA ARG A 124 -2.21 -8.11 20.37
C ARG A 124 -3.15 -9.10 21.06
N TRP A 125 -3.72 -10.04 20.31
CA TRP A 125 -4.68 -11.02 20.82
C TRP A 125 -4.01 -12.24 21.45
N TRP A 126 -2.76 -12.53 21.11
CA TRP A 126 -1.99 -13.66 21.63
C TRP A 126 -0.75 -13.22 22.42
N PRO A 127 -0.94 -12.55 23.57
CA PRO A 127 0.18 -12.08 24.37
C PRO A 127 1.04 -13.27 24.84
N PRO A 128 2.38 -13.12 24.88
CA PRO A 128 3.25 -14.16 25.44
C PRO A 128 2.82 -14.55 26.85
N SER A 129 2.91 -15.84 27.16
CA SER A 129 2.83 -16.32 28.53
C SER A 129 3.96 -15.69 29.35
N ARG A 130 3.61 -15.12 30.52
CA ARG A 130 4.59 -14.56 31.45
C ARG A 130 5.30 -15.71 32.16
N ALA A 131 6.63 -15.73 32.13
CA ALA A 131 7.42 -16.65 32.95
C ALA A 131 7.19 -16.33 34.45
N LYS A 132 6.93 -17.35 35.27
CA LYS A 132 6.75 -17.19 36.72
C LYS A 132 8.07 -16.69 37.35
N GLY A 133 7.98 -15.74 38.28
CA GLY A 133 9.15 -15.23 39.02
C GLY A 133 9.95 -14.11 38.33
N HIS A 134 9.59 -13.72 37.11
CA HIS A 134 10.23 -12.60 36.39
C HIS A 134 9.25 -11.45 36.22
N VAL A 135 9.73 -10.21 36.35
CA VAL A 135 8.90 -9.03 36.05
C VAL A 135 8.76 -8.92 34.54
N ALA A 136 7.52 -8.94 34.07
CA ALA A 136 7.16 -9.32 32.70
C ALA A 136 7.50 -8.31 31.58
N ALA A 137 8.34 -7.32 31.85
CA ALA A 137 8.80 -6.30 30.89
C ALA A 137 9.94 -5.47 31.53
N LYS A 138 10.50 -4.51 30.76
CA LYS A 138 11.52 -3.51 31.16
C LYS A 138 11.60 -3.36 32.68
N ALA A 139 12.74 -3.70 33.26
CA ALA A 139 12.92 -3.64 34.71
C ALA A 139 12.87 -2.20 35.23
N LEU A 140 13.20 -1.23 34.37
CA LEU A 140 13.20 0.18 34.67
C LEU A 140 12.03 0.88 33.95
N TRP A 141 11.22 1.63 34.69
CA TRP A 141 10.23 2.54 34.08
C TRP A 141 10.49 3.94 34.57
N LEU A 142 10.63 4.88 33.64
CA LEU A 142 10.55 6.31 33.98
C LEU A 142 9.07 6.69 33.96
N GLY A 143 8.53 7.10 35.11
CA GLY A 143 7.23 7.73 35.12
C GLY A 143 7.30 9.11 34.46
N SER A 144 6.15 9.63 34.04
CA SER A 144 6.02 11.01 33.53
C SER A 144 6.40 12.07 34.57
N ASP A 145 6.57 11.66 35.82
CA ASP A 145 7.06 12.41 36.98
C ASP A 145 8.59 12.43 37.10
N GLY A 146 9.31 11.84 36.14
CA GLY A 146 10.78 11.74 36.16
C GLY A 146 11.30 10.67 37.13
N LEU A 147 10.43 9.84 37.70
CA LEU A 147 10.82 8.86 38.70
C LEU A 147 11.15 7.49 38.09
N VAL A 148 12.24 6.87 38.57
CA VAL A 148 12.65 5.52 38.19
C VAL A 148 11.91 4.48 39.05
N ARG A 149 11.21 3.53 38.42
CA ARG A 149 10.51 2.44 39.08
C ARG A 149 11.28 1.12 38.89
N LEU A 150 11.63 0.47 39.99
CA LEU A 150 12.29 -0.85 40.01
C LEU A 150 11.31 -1.97 40.40
N PRO A 151 11.56 -3.22 39.97
CA PRO A 151 10.61 -4.32 40.11
C PRO A 151 10.50 -4.86 41.54
N THR A 152 11.57 -4.76 42.33
CA THR A 152 11.64 -5.30 43.69
C THR A 152 12.39 -4.36 44.63
N ARG A 153 12.01 -4.36 45.91
CA ARG A 153 12.71 -3.60 46.97
C ARG A 153 14.16 -4.02 47.15
N ALA A 154 14.44 -5.32 47.02
CA ALA A 154 15.78 -5.86 47.18
C ALA A 154 16.75 -5.22 46.18
N VAL A 155 16.34 -5.08 44.92
CA VAL A 155 17.13 -4.40 43.89
C VAL A 155 17.19 -2.90 44.16
N ALA A 156 16.08 -2.27 44.56
CA ALA A 156 16.07 -0.84 44.90
C ALA A 156 17.02 -0.47 46.06
N ASN A 157 17.11 -1.31 47.08
CA ASN A 157 17.99 -1.07 48.23
C ASN A 157 19.48 -1.23 47.89
N GLY A 158 19.83 -2.08 46.90
CA GLY A 158 21.21 -2.22 46.41
C GLY A 158 21.63 -1.14 45.41
N TRP A 159 20.68 -0.45 44.80
CA TRP A 159 20.92 0.58 43.79
C TRP A 159 20.86 2.01 44.35
N LEU A 160 20.50 2.19 45.62
CA LEU A 160 20.26 3.49 46.23
C LEU A 160 21.11 3.74 47.48
N PRO A 161 21.81 4.88 47.60
CA PRO A 161 22.17 5.40 48.91
C PRO A 161 20.87 5.72 49.67
N ALA A 162 20.79 5.27 50.92
CA ALA A 162 19.60 5.31 51.75
C ALA A 162 18.94 6.71 51.80
N GLY A 163 17.83 6.92 51.09
CA GLY A 163 17.08 8.18 51.20
C GLY A 163 16.03 8.38 50.12
N ARG A 164 14.75 8.38 50.55
CA ARG A 164 13.52 8.77 49.82
C ARG A 164 12.85 7.67 49.00
N THR A 165 12.02 6.88 49.67
CA THR A 165 10.99 6.02 49.06
C THR A 165 9.65 6.76 49.00
N GLY A 166 9.14 7.08 47.81
CA GLY A 166 7.79 7.64 47.61
C GLY A 166 6.68 6.59 47.51
N GLN A 167 5.41 6.99 47.69
CA GLN A 167 4.25 6.09 47.61
C GLN A 167 3.93 5.63 46.17
N PRO A 168 3.41 4.40 45.99
CA PRO A 168 3.13 3.83 44.68
C PRO A 168 1.93 4.49 43.97
N ARG A 169 2.15 5.25 42.90
CA ARG A 169 1.08 5.71 41.99
C ARG A 169 0.95 4.78 40.78
N ARG A 170 -0.29 4.50 40.35
CA ARG A 170 -0.68 3.56 39.27
C ARG A 170 0.27 3.60 38.07
N GLU A 171 0.49 2.42 37.48
CA GLU A 171 1.31 2.25 36.28
C GLU A 171 0.82 3.17 35.14
N PRO A 172 1.67 4.00 34.52
CA PRO A 172 1.34 4.58 33.24
C PRO A 172 1.15 3.41 32.28
N GLY A 173 -0.07 3.28 31.76
CA GLY A 173 -0.37 2.26 30.75
C GLY A 173 0.66 2.36 29.64
N ARG A 174 1.38 1.27 29.40
CA ARG A 174 2.41 1.15 28.36
C ARG A 174 1.85 1.79 27.08
N ARG A 175 2.35 2.98 26.73
CA ARG A 175 1.97 3.68 25.50
C ARG A 175 2.50 2.83 24.37
N ARG A 176 1.66 1.89 23.91
CA ARG A 176 1.94 1.10 22.72
C ARG A 176 1.88 2.10 21.58
N ASP A 177 3.03 2.45 21.03
CA ASP A 177 3.10 3.27 19.83
C ASP A 177 2.39 2.50 18.70
N GLY A 178 1.10 2.80 18.53
CA GLY A 178 0.27 2.26 17.44
C GLY A 178 0.78 2.68 16.05
N ARG A 179 1.82 3.53 16.01
CA ARG A 179 2.48 4.04 14.81
C ARG A 179 3.09 2.94 13.95
N GLY A 180 3.45 1.79 14.52
CA GLY A 180 4.00 0.67 13.76
C GLY A 180 3.09 0.18 12.63
N VAL A 181 1.77 0.21 12.79
CA VAL A 181 0.82 -0.29 11.77
C VAL A 181 0.60 0.70 10.63
N ILE A 182 0.87 1.98 10.85
CA ILE A 182 0.58 3.05 9.88
C ILE A 182 1.39 2.84 8.60
N PHE A 183 2.68 2.51 8.73
CA PHE A 183 3.57 2.31 7.58
C PHE A 183 3.08 1.21 6.62
N PRO A 184 2.86 -0.05 7.04
CA PRO A 184 2.44 -1.09 6.11
C PRO A 184 1.05 -0.83 5.52
N LEU A 185 0.14 -0.17 6.25
CA LEU A 185 -1.16 0.24 5.70
C LEU A 185 -1.04 1.32 4.63
N ALA A 186 -0.21 2.35 4.89
CA ALA A 186 0.06 3.39 3.92
C ALA A 186 0.73 2.80 2.66
N LEU A 187 1.65 1.86 2.84
CA LEU A 187 2.31 1.16 1.75
C LEU A 187 1.30 0.35 0.91
N ALA A 188 0.40 -0.40 1.54
CA ALA A 188 -0.68 -1.12 0.85
C ALA A 188 -1.59 -0.17 0.04
N ALA A 189 -2.01 0.94 0.67
CA ALA A 189 -2.87 1.95 0.05
C ALA A 189 -2.21 2.66 -1.14
N LEU A 190 -0.88 2.80 -1.11
CA LEU A 190 -0.10 3.36 -2.21
C LEU A 190 0.13 2.35 -3.33
N LEU A 191 0.57 1.13 -3.00
CA LEU A 191 1.00 0.13 -3.98
C LEU A 191 -0.18 -0.51 -4.73
N LEU A 192 -1.30 -0.80 -4.06
CA LEU A 192 -2.41 -1.50 -4.70
C LEU A 192 -2.97 -0.74 -5.92
N PRO A 193 -3.26 0.58 -5.86
CA PRO A 193 -3.69 1.31 -7.06
C PRO A 193 -2.67 1.26 -8.20
N VAL A 194 -1.37 1.26 -7.88
CA VAL A 194 -0.30 1.17 -8.88
C VAL A 194 -0.32 -0.19 -9.57
N PHE A 195 -0.28 -1.28 -8.79
CA PHE A 195 -0.35 -2.64 -9.35
C PHE A 195 -1.67 -2.90 -10.08
N HIS A 196 -2.79 -2.43 -9.52
CA HIS A 196 -4.09 -2.53 -10.18
C HIS A 196 -4.06 -1.81 -11.53
N ARG A 197 -3.51 -0.59 -11.60
CA ARG A 197 -3.42 0.16 -12.87
C ARG A 197 -2.48 -0.51 -13.88
N LEU A 198 -1.41 -1.14 -13.43
CA LEU A 198 -0.46 -1.88 -14.27
C LEU A 198 -1.12 -3.12 -14.89
N HIS A 199 -1.83 -3.90 -14.08
CA HIS A 199 -2.52 -5.13 -14.50
C HIS A 199 -3.87 -4.90 -15.18
N HIS A 200 -4.39 -3.68 -15.14
CA HIS A 200 -5.65 -3.31 -15.82
C HIS A 200 -5.39 -2.18 -16.82
N PRO A 201 -4.75 -2.49 -17.96
CA PRO A 201 -4.47 -1.50 -18.98
C PRO A 201 -5.74 -0.80 -19.48
N PRO A 202 -5.65 0.47 -19.87
CA PRO A 202 -6.75 1.18 -20.48
C PRO A 202 -7.05 0.63 -21.87
N LEU A 203 -8.34 0.40 -22.14
CA LEU A 203 -8.91 0.11 -23.44
C LEU A 203 -9.93 1.19 -23.79
N ARG A 204 -9.78 1.80 -24.96
CA ARG A 204 -10.79 2.66 -25.53
C ARG A 204 -11.51 1.94 -26.65
N VAL A 205 -12.84 1.93 -26.60
CA VAL A 205 -13.68 1.26 -27.59
C VAL A 205 -14.51 2.27 -28.36
N LEU A 206 -14.33 2.33 -29.67
CA LEU A 206 -15.06 3.24 -30.55
C LEU A 206 -16.17 2.52 -31.30
N ASN A 207 -17.35 3.14 -31.33
CA ASN A 207 -18.46 2.68 -32.16
C ASN A 207 -18.66 3.64 -33.33
N LEU A 208 -18.12 3.26 -34.50
CA LEU A 208 -18.26 4.02 -35.74
C LEU A 208 -19.52 3.64 -36.54
N SER A 209 -20.37 2.77 -35.99
CA SER A 209 -21.67 2.44 -36.57
C SER A 209 -22.73 3.49 -36.19
N ARG A 210 -23.91 3.40 -36.79
CA ARG A 210 -25.06 4.27 -36.48
C ARG A 210 -25.93 3.73 -35.34
N GLU A 211 -25.72 2.48 -34.93
CA GLU A 211 -26.55 1.80 -33.94
C GLU A 211 -25.86 1.80 -32.57
N VAL A 212 -26.65 1.79 -31.49
CA VAL A 212 -26.12 1.58 -30.15
C VAL A 212 -25.73 0.13 -29.99
N LEU A 213 -24.49 -0.12 -29.57
CA LEU A 213 -23.97 -1.46 -29.37
C LEU A 213 -23.79 -1.74 -27.87
N SER A 214 -23.69 -3.01 -27.52
CA SER A 214 -23.26 -3.46 -26.20
C SER A 214 -21.93 -4.19 -26.31
N LEU A 215 -21.03 -3.91 -25.36
CA LEU A 215 -19.74 -4.58 -25.28
C LEU A 215 -19.77 -5.62 -24.15
N GLU A 216 -19.36 -6.82 -24.50
CA GLU A 216 -19.21 -7.94 -23.59
C GLU A 216 -17.74 -8.40 -23.62
N VAL A 217 -17.15 -8.65 -22.46
CA VAL A 217 -15.76 -9.12 -22.31
C VAL A 217 -15.76 -10.36 -21.45
N ASP A 218 -15.24 -11.46 -21.97
CA ASP A 218 -15.20 -12.76 -21.30
C ASP A 218 -16.55 -13.15 -20.66
N GLY A 219 -17.66 -12.92 -21.37
CA GLY A 219 -19.01 -13.24 -20.87
C GLY A 219 -19.66 -12.17 -19.98
N ARG A 220 -19.01 -11.03 -19.74
CA ARG A 220 -19.48 -9.97 -18.83
C ARG A 220 -19.81 -8.70 -19.60
N SER A 221 -21.01 -8.15 -19.39
CA SER A 221 -21.41 -6.86 -19.96
C SER A 221 -20.60 -5.72 -19.35
N MET A 222 -19.90 -4.95 -20.18
CA MET A 222 -19.06 -3.82 -19.77
C MET A 222 -19.77 -2.47 -19.90
N GLY A 223 -20.76 -2.39 -20.79
CA GLY A 223 -21.51 -1.17 -21.04
C GLY A 223 -22.03 -1.05 -22.46
N THR A 224 -22.66 0.08 -22.75
CA THR A 224 -23.17 0.42 -24.09
C THR A 224 -22.19 1.35 -24.81
N LEU A 225 -22.06 1.16 -26.11
CA LEU A 225 -21.24 1.97 -27.00
C LEU A 225 -22.16 2.89 -27.81
N GLN A 226 -22.11 4.18 -27.51
CA GLN A 226 -22.84 5.18 -28.29
C GLN A 226 -22.18 5.39 -29.66
N PRO A 227 -22.96 5.56 -30.74
CA PRO A 227 -22.45 5.97 -32.04
C PRO A 227 -21.57 7.23 -31.94
N SER A 228 -20.39 7.18 -32.54
CA SER A 228 -19.49 8.32 -32.68
C SER A 228 -19.05 8.43 -34.14
N SER A 229 -19.61 9.38 -34.88
CA SER A 229 -19.27 9.64 -36.27
C SER A 229 -18.17 10.69 -36.45
N SER A 230 -17.90 11.50 -35.43
CA SER A 230 -16.92 12.59 -35.46
C SER A 230 -15.83 12.40 -34.41
N GLU A 231 -14.67 12.98 -34.70
CA GLU A 231 -13.58 13.08 -33.73
C GLU A 231 -14.06 13.86 -32.49
N SER A 232 -13.98 13.22 -31.33
CA SER A 232 -14.27 13.86 -30.04
C SER A 232 -13.44 13.22 -28.93
N VAL A 233 -12.97 14.06 -28.01
CA VAL A 233 -12.25 13.63 -26.80
C VAL A 233 -13.09 12.71 -25.91
N SER A 234 -14.41 12.79 -25.99
CA SER A 234 -15.35 11.92 -25.27
C SER A 234 -15.84 10.72 -26.09
N ALA A 235 -15.38 10.55 -27.33
CA ALA A 235 -15.86 9.48 -28.21
C ALA A 235 -15.49 8.09 -27.67
N GLY A 236 -16.48 7.20 -27.63
CA GLY A 236 -16.29 5.81 -27.22
C GLY A 236 -16.34 5.57 -25.73
N LEU A 237 -16.17 4.30 -25.38
CA LEU A 237 -16.21 3.79 -24.02
C LEU A 237 -14.80 3.60 -23.49
N HIS A 238 -14.53 4.16 -22.30
CA HIS A 238 -13.25 4.04 -21.61
C HIS A 238 -13.32 2.97 -20.54
N LEU A 239 -12.52 1.93 -20.70
CA LEU A 239 -12.49 0.80 -19.78
C LEU A 239 -11.06 0.55 -19.31
N ARG A 240 -10.95 -0.09 -18.15
CA ARG A 240 -9.72 -0.74 -17.69
C ARG A 240 -10.04 -2.20 -17.50
N LEU A 241 -9.40 -3.04 -18.30
CA LEU A 241 -9.67 -4.47 -18.35
C LEU A 241 -8.45 -5.24 -17.89
N PRO A 242 -8.62 -6.43 -17.29
CA PRO A 242 -7.50 -7.25 -16.87
C PRO A 242 -6.61 -7.64 -18.05
N SER A 243 -5.29 -7.52 -17.89
CA SER A 243 -4.31 -7.90 -18.92
C SER A 243 -4.39 -9.38 -19.28
N GLY A 244 -3.81 -9.73 -20.42
CA GLY A 244 -3.80 -11.07 -21.03
C GLY A 244 -4.79 -11.22 -22.18
N SER A 245 -4.98 -12.45 -22.65
CA SER A 245 -5.92 -12.78 -23.72
C SER A 245 -7.37 -12.63 -23.24
N ARG A 246 -8.15 -11.81 -23.93
CA ARG A 246 -9.57 -11.55 -23.67
C ARG A 246 -10.41 -11.75 -24.91
N GLN A 247 -11.63 -12.22 -24.73
CA GLN A 247 -12.64 -12.29 -25.78
C GLN A 247 -13.51 -11.04 -25.72
N LEU A 248 -13.50 -10.25 -26.78
CA LEU A 248 -14.31 -9.05 -26.96
C LEU A 248 -15.47 -9.37 -27.90
N LEU A 249 -16.68 -9.25 -27.38
CA LEU A 249 -17.93 -9.51 -28.11
C LEU A 249 -18.73 -8.22 -28.18
N VAL A 250 -19.24 -7.90 -29.37
CA VAL A 250 -20.06 -6.71 -29.59
C VAL A 250 -21.40 -7.14 -30.16
N ARG A 251 -22.48 -6.72 -29.50
CA ARG A 251 -23.85 -7.06 -29.88
C ARG A 251 -24.67 -5.82 -30.16
N ASN A 252 -25.62 -5.91 -31.08
CA ASN A 252 -26.64 -4.88 -31.25
C ASN A 252 -27.72 -4.96 -30.16
N GLN A 253 -28.71 -4.07 -30.21
CA GLN A 253 -29.81 -4.05 -29.24
C GLN A 253 -30.70 -5.31 -29.28
N GLN A 254 -30.71 -6.03 -30.40
CA GLN A 254 -31.42 -7.29 -30.60
C GLN A 254 -30.62 -8.50 -30.08
N GLY A 255 -29.41 -8.30 -29.56
CA GLY A 255 -28.55 -9.35 -29.03
C GLY A 255 -27.74 -10.11 -30.09
N ALA A 256 -27.87 -9.75 -31.37
CA ALA A 256 -27.09 -10.34 -32.45
C ALA A 256 -25.62 -9.89 -32.36
N VAL A 257 -24.69 -10.85 -32.47
CA VAL A 257 -23.25 -10.58 -32.45
C VAL A 257 -22.84 -9.95 -33.78
N LEU A 258 -22.34 -8.71 -33.74
CA LEU A 258 -21.85 -8.00 -34.93
C LEU A 258 -20.34 -8.14 -35.10
N ALA A 259 -19.60 -8.28 -34.00
CA ALA A 259 -18.16 -8.46 -34.02
C ALA A 259 -17.71 -9.32 -32.84
N GLU A 260 -16.73 -10.18 -33.12
CA GLU A 260 -16.05 -11.00 -32.13
C GLU A 260 -14.55 -10.93 -32.40
N THR A 261 -13.75 -10.73 -31.36
CA THR A 261 -12.28 -10.71 -31.48
C THR A 261 -11.65 -11.21 -30.20
N ARG A 262 -10.65 -12.08 -30.32
CA ARG A 262 -9.76 -12.42 -29.21
C ARG A 262 -8.55 -11.47 -29.28
N ALA A 263 -8.38 -10.66 -28.25
CA ALA A 263 -7.35 -9.63 -28.19
C ALA A 263 -6.42 -9.88 -27.00
N GLU A 264 -5.14 -9.58 -27.17
CA GLU A 264 -4.17 -9.61 -26.09
C GLU A 264 -3.99 -8.20 -25.51
N LEU A 265 -4.39 -8.02 -24.25
CA LEU A 265 -4.23 -6.76 -23.53
C LEU A 265 -2.89 -6.77 -22.79
N LEU A 266 -1.96 -5.92 -23.21
CA LEU A 266 -0.63 -5.83 -22.61
C LEU A 266 -0.65 -4.91 -21.38
N SER A 267 -0.04 -5.35 -20.28
CA SER A 267 0.08 -4.53 -19.07
C SER A 267 0.82 -3.22 -19.36
N GLY A 268 0.31 -2.11 -18.81
CA GLY A 268 0.92 -0.78 -18.99
C GLY A 268 0.75 -0.13 -20.37
N ALA A 269 0.19 -0.82 -21.37
CA ALA A 269 -0.04 -0.26 -22.70
C ALA A 269 -1.45 0.33 -22.85
N HIS A 270 -1.61 1.26 -23.79
CA HIS A 270 -2.91 1.77 -24.22
C HIS A 270 -3.43 0.95 -25.39
N HIS A 271 -4.73 0.67 -25.38
CA HIS A 271 -5.37 -0.13 -26.42
C HIS A 271 -6.53 0.62 -27.05
N LEU A 272 -6.72 0.37 -28.34
CA LEU A 272 -7.86 0.83 -29.11
C LEU A 272 -8.59 -0.38 -29.69
N TYR A 273 -9.91 -0.38 -29.60
CA TYR A 273 -10.76 -1.36 -30.26
C TYR A 273 -11.88 -0.66 -31.05
N ALA A 274 -12.00 -0.95 -32.34
CA ALA A 274 -13.01 -0.39 -33.23
C ALA A 274 -13.70 -1.53 -34.03
N PRO A 275 -14.72 -2.19 -33.45
CA PRO A 275 -15.32 -3.43 -33.96
C PRO A 275 -15.92 -3.34 -35.37
N LEU A 276 -16.38 -2.15 -35.81
CA LEU A 276 -17.09 -1.95 -37.08
C LEU A 276 -16.48 -0.78 -37.86
N SER A 277 -15.21 -0.94 -38.28
CA SER A 277 -14.39 0.11 -38.91
C SER A 277 -13.91 -0.22 -40.35
N PRO A 278 -14.73 -0.81 -41.25
CA PRO A 278 -14.24 -1.33 -42.53
C PRO A 278 -13.61 -0.29 -43.48
N HIS A 279 -13.96 0.99 -43.30
CA HIS A 279 -13.47 2.10 -44.14
C HIS A 279 -12.82 3.21 -43.33
N GLN A 280 -12.53 2.98 -42.06
CA GLN A 280 -11.99 3.98 -41.15
C GLN A 280 -10.57 3.59 -40.80
N CYS A 281 -9.67 4.54 -40.99
CA CYS A 281 -8.25 4.38 -40.75
C CYS A 281 -7.84 5.22 -39.56
N PHE A 282 -6.92 4.70 -38.77
CA PHE A 282 -6.39 5.34 -37.56
C PHE A 282 -4.92 5.66 -37.75
N TRP A 283 -4.48 6.81 -37.28
CA TRP A 283 -3.08 7.19 -37.27
C TRP A 283 -2.76 8.02 -36.03
N ILE A 284 -1.49 8.03 -35.67
CA ILE A 284 -0.96 8.92 -34.63
C ILE A 284 -0.35 10.12 -35.35
N GLU A 285 -0.84 11.30 -35.06
CA GLU A 285 -0.29 12.57 -35.50
C GLU A 285 0.59 13.12 -34.36
N GLN A 286 1.87 13.38 -34.62
CA GLN A 286 2.79 13.94 -33.64
C GLN A 286 3.24 15.34 -34.05
N MET A 287 3.17 16.29 -33.12
CA MET A 287 3.71 17.64 -33.31
C MET A 287 4.67 17.99 -32.19
N SER A 288 5.86 18.44 -32.57
CA SER A 288 6.81 19.04 -31.65
C SER A 288 6.54 20.53 -31.52
N TYR A 289 6.57 21.07 -30.31
CA TYR A 289 6.46 22.51 -30.05
C TYR A 289 7.67 23.03 -29.27
N GLY A 290 7.84 24.35 -29.25
CA GLY A 290 8.92 25.04 -28.54
C GLY A 290 10.30 24.74 -29.11
N ARG A 291 11.29 24.49 -28.22
CA ARG A 291 12.71 24.29 -28.61
C ARG A 291 13.07 22.84 -28.96
N ALA A 292 12.09 21.95 -29.10
CA ALA A 292 12.36 20.56 -29.46
C ALA A 292 13.02 20.47 -30.85
N LYS A 293 14.12 19.71 -30.97
CA LYS A 293 14.91 19.56 -32.21
C LYS A 293 14.28 18.61 -33.25
N HIS A 294 13.06 18.13 -33.03
CA HIS A 294 12.37 17.25 -33.97
C HIS A 294 11.84 18.04 -35.17
N PRO A 295 11.64 17.40 -36.34
CA PRO A 295 11.09 18.07 -37.51
C PRO A 295 9.74 18.70 -37.13
N LYS A 296 9.58 20.00 -37.42
CA LYS A 296 8.36 20.77 -37.14
C LYS A 296 7.11 20.27 -37.88
N ALA A 297 7.28 19.43 -38.90
CA ALA A 297 6.18 18.86 -39.65
C ALA A 297 5.51 17.75 -38.84
N ALA A 298 4.18 17.74 -38.83
CA ALA A 298 3.41 16.67 -38.19
C ALA A 298 3.85 15.32 -38.78
N MET A 299 4.36 14.44 -37.93
CA MET A 299 4.65 13.06 -38.33
C MET A 299 3.39 12.25 -38.14
N ASN A 300 2.84 11.76 -39.24
CA ASN A 300 1.74 10.83 -39.21
C ASN A 300 2.34 9.42 -39.16
N ARG A 301 1.74 8.56 -38.34
CA ARG A 301 2.09 7.14 -38.30
C ARG A 301 0.80 6.36 -38.32
N ALA A 302 0.45 5.82 -39.49
CA ALA A 302 -0.69 4.93 -39.62
C ALA A 302 -0.58 3.74 -38.64
N LEU A 303 -1.67 3.43 -37.96
CA LEU A 303 -1.76 2.22 -37.16
C LEU A 303 -1.90 1.04 -38.11
N GLY A 304 -0.79 0.32 -38.32
CA GLY A 304 -0.77 -0.86 -39.18
C GLY A 304 -1.63 -1.99 -38.66
N GLY A 305 -2.13 -2.82 -39.59
CA GLY A 305 -2.90 -4.03 -39.31
C GLY A 305 -4.35 -3.95 -39.78
N HIS A 306 -4.84 -5.04 -40.35
CA HIS A 306 -6.27 -5.24 -40.65
C HIS A 306 -7.08 -5.64 -39.40
N THR A 307 -6.45 -5.62 -38.23
CA THR A 307 -7.06 -5.99 -36.96
C THR A 307 -7.90 -4.84 -36.44
N ARG A 308 -9.11 -5.13 -35.96
CA ARG A 308 -10.01 -4.15 -35.31
C ARG A 308 -9.51 -3.69 -33.94
N PHE A 309 -8.31 -4.10 -33.55
CA PHE A 309 -7.69 -3.94 -32.25
C PHE A 309 -6.24 -3.53 -32.44
N TRP A 310 -5.80 -2.52 -31.69
CA TRP A 310 -4.45 -1.97 -31.75
C TRP A 310 -3.88 -1.79 -30.36
N VAL A 311 -2.61 -2.17 -30.20
CA VAL A 311 -1.75 -1.78 -29.09
C VAL A 311 -1.05 -0.49 -29.51
N LEU A 312 -1.22 0.57 -28.75
CA LEU A 312 -0.63 1.87 -29.08
C LEU A 312 0.82 1.90 -28.57
N PRO A 313 1.79 2.31 -29.41
CA PRO A 313 3.22 2.23 -29.09
C PRO A 313 3.64 3.16 -27.96
N ASP A 314 2.97 4.32 -27.83
CA ASP A 314 3.30 5.38 -26.90
C ASP A 314 2.07 5.91 -26.17
N SER A 315 2.29 6.74 -25.15
CA SER A 315 1.21 7.50 -24.51
C SER A 315 0.60 8.47 -25.51
N ILE A 316 -0.71 8.31 -25.77
CA ILE A 316 -1.50 9.26 -26.54
C ILE A 316 -1.96 10.39 -25.61
N ASP A 317 -1.50 11.61 -25.88
CA ASP A 317 -1.85 12.79 -25.09
C ASP A 317 -3.28 13.24 -25.40
N ILE A 318 -3.61 13.27 -26.69
CA ILE A 318 -4.89 13.78 -27.20
C ILE A 318 -5.59 12.68 -28.00
N TRP A 319 -6.85 12.42 -27.66
CA TRP A 319 -7.63 11.41 -28.37
C TRP A 319 -8.71 12.09 -29.20
N PHE A 320 -8.69 11.83 -30.51
CA PHE A 320 -9.70 12.28 -31.47
C PHE A 320 -10.02 13.76 -31.34
N ALA A 321 -8.97 14.57 -31.29
CA ALA A 321 -9.07 16.02 -31.32
C ALA A 321 -7.87 16.57 -32.10
N PRO A 322 -8.02 17.74 -32.73
CA PRO A 322 -6.92 18.38 -33.43
C PRO A 322 -5.81 18.71 -32.45
N LEU A 323 -4.57 18.69 -32.94
CA LEU A 323 -3.43 19.17 -32.18
C LEU A 323 -3.61 20.67 -31.88
N PRO A 324 -3.12 21.14 -30.72
CA PRO A 324 -3.16 22.56 -30.38
C PRO A 324 -2.40 23.36 -31.45
N GLN A 325 -2.89 24.57 -31.75
CA GLN A 325 -2.18 25.47 -32.66
C GLN A 325 -0.83 25.84 -32.08
N GLU A 326 0.21 25.83 -32.92
CA GLU A 326 1.57 26.22 -32.52
C GLU A 326 1.56 27.70 -32.13
N VAL A 327 1.69 28.00 -30.83
CA VAL A 327 1.89 29.36 -30.36
C VAL A 327 3.40 29.62 -30.41
N ALA A 328 3.81 30.61 -31.19
CA ALA A 328 5.21 31.00 -31.40
C ALA A 328 5.81 31.73 -30.19
N ASP A 329 5.65 31.17 -28.99
CA ASP A 329 6.21 31.73 -27.77
C ASP A 329 7.53 31.04 -27.46
N GLY A 330 8.65 31.72 -27.72
CA GLY A 330 10.01 31.24 -27.47
C GLY A 330 10.35 30.95 -25.99
N MET A 331 9.37 31.10 -25.10
CA MET A 331 9.44 30.80 -23.67
C MET A 331 9.00 29.39 -23.31
N SER A 332 8.34 28.64 -24.21
CA SER A 332 7.94 27.26 -23.92
C SER A 332 9.15 26.32 -23.89
N SER A 333 9.24 25.46 -22.86
CA SER A 333 10.32 24.48 -22.66
C SER A 333 10.40 23.43 -23.78
N GLY A 334 9.39 23.38 -24.63
CA GLY A 334 9.26 22.44 -25.74
C GLY A 334 8.81 21.05 -25.30
N GLY A 335 8.33 20.27 -26.27
CA GLY A 335 7.81 18.92 -26.05
C GLY A 335 7.28 18.31 -27.34
N VAL A 336 6.83 17.06 -27.24
CA VAL A 336 6.10 16.35 -28.32
C VAL A 336 4.71 16.06 -27.78
N VAL A 337 3.69 16.41 -28.56
CA VAL A 337 2.30 16.01 -28.31
C VAL A 337 1.92 14.98 -29.35
N SER A 338 1.34 13.87 -28.91
CA SER A 338 0.75 12.86 -29.79
C SER A 338 -0.78 12.92 -29.74
N ALA A 339 -1.40 12.96 -30.92
CA ALA A 339 -2.83 12.87 -31.09
C ALA A 339 -3.21 11.60 -31.85
N LEU A 340 -4.12 10.80 -31.33
CA LEU A 340 -4.75 9.72 -32.10
C LEU A 340 -5.89 10.31 -32.92
N ARG A 341 -5.85 10.10 -34.23
CA ARG A 341 -6.82 10.62 -35.19
C ARG A 341 -7.53 9.48 -35.92
N HIS A 342 -8.70 9.78 -36.50
CA HIS A 342 -9.36 8.86 -37.41
C HIS A 342 -10.14 9.60 -38.51
N ALA A 343 -10.22 8.96 -39.67
CA ALA A 343 -10.98 9.43 -40.82
C ALA A 343 -11.29 8.25 -41.74
N LEU A 344 -12.07 8.50 -42.79
CA LEU A 344 -12.20 7.52 -43.86
C LEU A 344 -10.83 7.28 -44.49
N CYS A 345 -10.53 6.04 -44.84
CA CYS A 345 -9.22 5.66 -45.37
C CYS A 345 -8.83 6.42 -46.64
N VAL A 346 -9.81 6.90 -47.42
CA VAL A 346 -9.59 7.73 -48.61
C VAL A 346 -9.10 9.15 -48.29
N ASP A 347 -9.33 9.61 -47.06
CA ASP A 347 -9.00 10.97 -46.61
C ASP A 347 -7.68 11.01 -45.79
N VAL A 348 -7.00 9.88 -45.62
CA VAL A 348 -5.76 9.81 -44.81
C VAL A 348 -4.59 10.44 -45.57
N PRO A 349 -3.87 11.42 -44.98
CA PRO A 349 -2.83 12.20 -45.68
C PRO A 349 -1.60 11.40 -46.18
N GLU A 350 -1.38 10.18 -45.66
CA GLU A 350 -0.18 9.37 -45.97
C GLU A 350 -0.41 8.23 -46.97
N LEU A 351 -1.66 7.88 -47.27
CA LEU A 351 -1.98 6.85 -48.29
C LEU A 351 -2.08 7.43 -49.71
N THR A 352 -1.87 8.74 -49.87
CA THR A 352 -1.98 9.48 -51.14
C THR A 352 -0.62 9.85 -51.76
N ARG A 353 0.49 9.29 -51.26
CA ARG A 353 1.82 9.43 -51.89
C ARG A 353 2.29 8.15 -52.55
#